data_AF-A0A954UCL9-F1
#
_entry.id   AF-A0A954UCL9-F1
#
_cell.length_a   1.000
_cell.length_b   1.000
_cell.length_c   1.000
_cell.angle_alpha   90.00
_cell.angle_beta   90.00
_cell.angle_gamma   90.00
#
_symmetry.space_group_name_H-M   'P 1'
#
loop_
_entity.id
_entity.type
_entity.pdbx_description
1 polymer ?
#
loop_
_entity_poly.entity_id
_entity_poly.type
_entity_poly.pdbx_seq_one_letter_code
_entity_poly.pdbx_strand_id
1 'polypeptide(L)'
;MNWDQLVQGVALPFHPDLKVPALTEVRLPVPLPAPVEDVERTATEAVVARLAGSVTPGMTVAVGGGSRGLTDRVPLLRGAIAGLRALGAEPFVVPAMGSHGGATADGQRAMLETLGMTEDALGAEIRATMETVEVARTAAGMPLYLDRHAAGADRILPVNRIKPHTCFKGPIESGLTKMSVVGFGKQPGAAQIHACGPVEMRNRILDGIAALK
;
A
#
# COMPACT_ATOMS: atom_id res chain seq x y z
N MET A 1 -8.30 14.90 -5.86
CA MET A 1 -8.29 15.34 -7.27
C MET A 1 -9.34 14.52 -7.99
N ASN A 2 -10.50 15.12 -8.27
CA ASN A 2 -11.57 14.47 -9.05
C ASN A 2 -11.24 14.57 -10.55
N TRP A 3 -11.94 13.79 -11.39
CA TRP A 3 -11.76 13.85 -12.84
C TRP A 3 -12.04 15.26 -13.39
N ASP A 4 -12.99 15.99 -12.81
CA ASP A 4 -13.30 17.37 -13.21
C ASP A 4 -12.10 18.32 -13.03
N GLN A 5 -11.32 18.19 -11.96
CA GLN A 5 -10.09 18.98 -11.76
C GLN A 5 -8.99 18.65 -12.78
N LEU A 6 -8.94 17.42 -13.32
CA LEU A 6 -8.01 17.06 -14.39
C LEU A 6 -8.48 17.59 -15.75
N VAL A 7 -9.79 17.59 -15.99
CA VAL A 7 -10.40 18.05 -17.26
C VAL A 7 -10.38 19.57 -17.37
N GLN A 8 -10.56 20.31 -16.27
CA GLN A 8 -10.49 21.77 -16.27
C GLN A 8 -9.09 22.32 -16.56
N GLY A 9 -8.07 21.47 -16.57
CA GLY A 9 -6.68 21.86 -16.77
C GLY A 9 -6.14 22.70 -15.62
N VAL A 10 -4.82 22.85 -15.56
CA VAL A 10 -4.19 23.80 -14.65
C VAL A 10 -3.87 25.04 -15.48
N ALA A 11 -4.51 26.17 -15.17
CA ALA A 11 -4.12 27.47 -15.72
C ALA A 11 -2.80 27.88 -15.06
N LEU A 12 -1.69 27.37 -15.59
CA LEU A 12 -0.36 27.85 -15.22
C LEU A 12 -0.14 29.21 -15.91
N PRO A 13 0.46 30.20 -15.24
CA PRO A 13 0.88 31.43 -15.90
C PRO A 13 2.03 31.09 -16.86
N PHE A 14 1.69 30.69 -18.07
CA PHE A 14 2.66 30.50 -19.13
C PHE A 14 3.18 31.88 -19.55
N HIS A 15 4.50 31.98 -19.73
CA HIS A 15 5.11 33.18 -20.28
C HIS A 15 4.44 33.54 -21.62
N PRO A 16 4.20 34.82 -21.94
CA PRO A 16 3.55 35.21 -23.20
C PRO A 16 4.27 34.69 -24.46
N ASP A 17 5.58 34.45 -24.36
CA ASP A 17 6.39 33.90 -25.45
C ASP A 17 6.46 32.36 -25.48
N LEU A 18 5.75 31.65 -24.60
CA LEU A 18 5.73 30.19 -24.60
C LEU A 18 5.04 29.69 -25.87
N LYS A 19 5.85 29.13 -26.78
CA LYS A 19 5.35 28.36 -27.91
C LYS A 19 5.22 26.91 -27.50
N VAL A 20 3.99 26.44 -27.28
CA VAL A 20 3.72 25.01 -27.09
C VAL A 20 4.07 24.31 -28.41
N PRO A 21 4.93 23.27 -28.40
CA PRO A 21 5.24 22.53 -29.62
C PRO A 21 3.98 21.87 -30.17
N ALA A 22 3.93 21.61 -31.47
CA ALA A 22 2.87 20.82 -32.05
C ALA A 22 2.80 19.46 -31.34
N LEU A 23 1.67 19.17 -30.72
CA LEU A 23 1.43 17.89 -30.05
C LEU A 23 0.81 16.93 -31.05
N THR A 24 1.35 15.73 -31.14
CA THR A 24 0.81 14.64 -31.97
C THR A 24 0.07 13.67 -31.08
N GLU A 25 -1.20 13.36 -31.41
CA GLU A 25 -1.93 12.32 -30.71
C GLU A 25 -1.28 10.96 -31.00
N VAL A 26 -0.92 10.24 -29.93
CA VAL A 26 -0.43 8.87 -30.01
C VAL A 26 -1.45 7.97 -29.33
N ARG A 27 -2.04 7.05 -30.11
CA ARG A 27 -2.91 6.02 -29.56
C ARG A 27 -2.06 4.89 -28.99
N LEU A 28 -2.05 4.77 -27.67
CA LEU A 28 -1.40 3.65 -26.99
C LEU A 28 -2.40 2.50 -26.85
N PRO A 29 -2.00 1.25 -27.12
CA PRO A 29 -2.80 0.07 -26.79
C PRO A 29 -2.76 -0.14 -25.27
N VAL A 30 -3.57 0.63 -24.54
CA VAL A 30 -3.74 0.48 -23.09
C VAL A 30 -4.71 -0.67 -22.85
N PRO A 31 -4.33 -1.75 -22.16
CA PRO A 31 -5.26 -2.82 -21.81
C PRO A 31 -6.45 -2.25 -21.01
N LEU A 32 -7.66 -2.55 -21.47
CA LEU A 32 -8.90 -2.20 -20.80
C LEU A 32 -9.61 -3.49 -20.38
N PRO A 33 -9.21 -4.10 -19.24
CA PRO A 33 -9.93 -5.25 -18.72
C PRO A 33 -11.35 -4.86 -18.32
N ALA A 34 -12.24 -5.86 -18.23
CA ALA A 34 -13.57 -5.64 -17.67
C ALA A 34 -13.45 -5.06 -16.24
N PRO A 35 -14.18 -3.98 -15.92
CA PRO A 35 -14.16 -3.40 -14.59
C PRO A 35 -14.79 -4.37 -13.57
N VAL A 36 -14.33 -4.29 -12.32
CA VAL A 36 -14.99 -4.95 -11.20
C VAL A 36 -16.18 -4.10 -10.77
N GLU A 37 -17.39 -4.64 -10.86
CA GLU A 37 -18.63 -3.91 -10.56
C GLU A 37 -18.87 -3.76 -9.06
N ASP A 38 -18.71 -4.83 -8.28
CA ASP A 38 -18.85 -4.84 -6.82
C ASP A 38 -17.50 -5.19 -6.18
N VAL A 39 -16.70 -4.15 -5.89
CA VAL A 39 -15.35 -4.30 -5.34
C VAL A 39 -15.35 -4.96 -3.97
N GLU A 40 -16.33 -4.63 -3.12
CA GLU A 40 -16.41 -5.16 -1.76
C GLU A 40 -16.69 -6.66 -1.78
N ARG A 41 -17.74 -7.09 -2.49
CA ARG A 41 -18.08 -8.51 -2.63
C ARG A 41 -16.95 -9.30 -3.28
N THR A 42 -16.39 -8.79 -4.37
CA THR A 42 -15.30 -9.44 -5.09
C THR A 42 -14.09 -9.65 -4.19
N ALA A 43 -13.75 -8.66 -3.34
CA ALA A 43 -12.65 -8.76 -2.40
C ALA A 43 -12.92 -9.80 -1.29
N THR A 44 -14.15 -9.83 -0.75
CA THR A 44 -14.57 -10.85 0.23
C THR A 44 -14.42 -12.26 -0.32
N GLU A 45 -14.99 -12.52 -1.50
CA GLU A 45 -14.94 -13.83 -2.15
C GLU A 45 -13.50 -14.23 -2.48
N ALA A 46 -12.67 -13.30 -2.98
CA ALA A 46 -11.28 -13.55 -3.30
C ALA A 46 -10.46 -13.93 -2.04
N VAL A 47 -10.68 -13.24 -0.92
CA VAL A 47 -10.01 -13.55 0.35
C VAL A 47 -10.41 -14.92 0.86
N VAL A 48 -11.71 -15.23 0.90
CA VAL A 48 -12.21 -16.55 1.34
C VAL A 48 -11.63 -17.65 0.46
N ALA A 49 -11.76 -17.52 -0.86
CA ALA A 49 -11.33 -18.54 -1.80
C ALA A 49 -9.81 -18.80 -1.78
N ARG A 50 -8.99 -17.76 -1.51
CA ARG A 50 -7.52 -17.89 -1.56
C ARG A 50 -6.89 -18.17 -0.22
N LEU A 51 -7.50 -17.76 0.88
CA LEU A 51 -6.87 -17.82 2.20
C LEU A 51 -7.53 -18.83 3.15
N ALA A 52 -8.59 -19.55 2.74
CA ALA A 52 -9.26 -20.56 3.57
C ALA A 52 -8.31 -21.64 4.13
N GLY A 53 -7.25 -22.00 3.39
CA GLY A 53 -6.25 -22.98 3.86
C GLY A 53 -5.12 -22.39 4.71
N SER A 54 -5.08 -21.07 4.91
CA SER A 54 -3.97 -20.38 5.60
C SER A 54 -4.43 -19.54 6.80
N VAL A 55 -5.73 -19.29 6.93
CA VAL A 55 -6.35 -18.55 8.03
C VAL A 55 -7.04 -19.54 8.95
N THR A 56 -6.81 -19.40 10.25
CA THR A 56 -7.48 -20.20 11.29
C THR A 56 -8.37 -19.32 12.14
N PRO A 57 -9.45 -19.86 12.74
CA PRO A 57 -10.27 -19.11 13.68
C PRO A 57 -9.45 -18.49 14.82
N GLY A 58 -9.75 -17.24 15.19
CA GLY A 58 -9.03 -16.46 16.19
C GLY A 58 -7.69 -15.87 15.73
N MET A 59 -7.23 -16.16 14.51
CA MET A 59 -5.99 -15.60 13.97
C MET A 59 -6.10 -14.08 13.81
N THR A 60 -5.16 -13.35 14.38
CA THR A 60 -5.06 -11.90 14.22
C THR A 60 -4.36 -11.54 12.91
N VAL A 61 -4.97 -10.64 12.13
CA VAL A 61 -4.43 -10.25 10.82
C VAL A 61 -4.32 -8.73 10.70
N ALA A 62 -3.09 -8.22 10.57
CA ALA A 62 -2.85 -6.80 10.34
C ALA A 62 -3.03 -6.44 8.86
N VAL A 63 -4.14 -5.80 8.52
CA VAL A 63 -4.48 -5.35 7.17
C VAL A 63 -3.83 -3.98 6.91
N GLY A 64 -3.01 -3.89 5.85
CA GLY A 64 -2.26 -2.68 5.56
C GLY A 64 -3.09 -1.63 4.81
N GLY A 65 -3.32 -0.47 5.43
CA GLY A 65 -3.89 0.72 4.81
C GLY A 65 -2.81 1.64 4.24
N GLY A 66 -2.79 1.82 2.92
CA GLY A 66 -1.81 2.65 2.22
C GLY A 66 -2.31 4.06 1.87
N SER A 67 -1.39 5.02 1.73
CA SER A 67 -1.70 6.40 1.31
C SER A 67 -1.77 6.60 -0.21
N ARG A 68 -1.37 5.61 -1.00
CA ARG A 68 -1.29 5.72 -2.46
C ARG A 68 -2.70 5.65 -3.08
N GLY A 69 -2.89 6.33 -4.21
CA GLY A 69 -4.16 6.37 -4.91
C GLY A 69 -4.62 4.98 -5.34
N LEU A 70 -5.69 4.50 -4.72
CA LEU A 70 -6.35 3.22 -5.00
C LEU A 70 -7.84 3.51 -5.15
N THR A 71 -8.38 3.22 -6.33
CA THR A 71 -9.82 3.33 -6.60
C THR A 71 -10.57 2.37 -5.69
N ASP A 72 -11.70 2.81 -5.13
CA ASP A 72 -12.55 2.01 -4.24
C ASP A 72 -11.81 1.37 -3.06
N ARG A 73 -10.80 2.07 -2.51
CA ARG A 73 -9.99 1.56 -1.39
C ARG A 73 -10.82 1.16 -0.17
N VAL A 74 -11.89 1.91 0.13
CA VAL A 74 -12.74 1.64 1.31
C VAL A 74 -13.54 0.35 1.07
N PRO A 75 -14.31 0.20 -0.03
CA PRO A 75 -14.90 -1.08 -0.41
C PRO A 75 -13.90 -2.24 -0.43
N LEU A 76 -12.71 -2.04 -1.00
CA LEU A 76 -11.68 -3.07 -1.10
C LEU A 76 -11.18 -3.54 0.27
N LEU A 77 -10.83 -2.61 1.17
CA LEU A 77 -10.40 -2.96 2.53
C LEU A 77 -11.55 -3.60 3.31
N ARG A 78 -12.77 -3.07 3.22
CA ARG A 78 -13.93 -3.63 3.90
C ARG A 78 -14.21 -5.05 3.44
N GLY A 79 -14.17 -5.29 2.13
CA GLY A 79 -14.34 -6.63 1.56
C GLY A 79 -13.25 -7.60 2.02
N ALA A 80 -11.99 -7.16 2.06
CA ALA A 80 -10.89 -7.97 2.58
C ALA A 80 -11.06 -8.31 4.08
N ILE A 81 -11.46 -7.35 4.89
CA ILE A 81 -11.76 -7.52 6.32
C ILE A 81 -12.93 -8.49 6.51
N ALA A 82 -14.00 -8.34 5.74
CA ALA A 82 -15.16 -9.22 5.79
C ALA A 82 -14.79 -10.65 5.40
N GLY A 83 -13.97 -10.84 4.37
CA GLY A 83 -13.48 -12.16 3.97
C GLY A 83 -12.64 -12.83 5.05
N LEU A 84 -11.74 -12.08 5.71
CA LEU A 84 -10.96 -12.60 6.83
C LEU A 84 -11.86 -13.01 8.01
N ARG A 85 -12.87 -12.20 8.35
CA ARG A 85 -13.85 -12.52 9.39
C ARG A 85 -14.70 -13.75 9.05
N ALA A 86 -15.07 -13.92 7.78
CA ALA A 86 -15.79 -15.12 7.32
C ALA A 86 -14.96 -16.40 7.50
N LEU A 87 -13.63 -16.30 7.47
CA LEU A 87 -12.71 -17.39 7.81
C LEU A 87 -12.43 -17.51 9.32
N GLY A 88 -13.06 -16.68 10.16
CA GLY A 88 -12.94 -16.70 11.61
C GLY A 88 -11.75 -15.89 12.17
N ALA A 89 -11.04 -15.12 11.36
CA ALA A 89 -9.95 -14.27 11.83
C ALA A 89 -10.44 -12.99 12.54
N GLU A 90 -9.52 -12.36 13.27
CA GLU A 90 -9.70 -11.08 13.95
C GLU A 90 -8.83 -9.99 13.28
N PRO A 91 -9.28 -9.42 12.14
CA PRO A 91 -8.51 -8.41 11.43
C PRO A 91 -8.58 -7.03 12.10
N PHE A 92 -7.47 -6.31 12.04
CA PHE A 92 -7.37 -4.89 12.35
C PHE A 92 -6.51 -4.19 11.31
N VAL A 93 -6.65 -2.87 11.18
CA VAL A 93 -5.97 -2.08 10.15
C VAL A 93 -4.74 -1.41 10.74
N VAL A 94 -3.63 -1.39 10.00
CA VAL A 94 -2.45 -0.59 10.34
C VAL A 94 -2.10 0.36 9.18
N PRO A 95 -1.67 1.59 9.44
CA PRO A 95 -1.16 2.46 8.39
C PRO A 95 0.19 1.95 7.87
N ALA A 96 0.21 1.40 6.66
CA ALA A 96 1.38 0.79 6.02
C ALA A 96 1.91 1.69 4.90
N MET A 97 2.44 2.86 5.28
CA MET A 97 2.79 3.95 4.37
C MET A 97 4.20 4.53 4.55
N GLY A 98 5.06 3.86 5.31
CA GLY A 98 6.46 4.25 5.51
C GLY A 98 6.59 5.59 6.23
N SER A 99 7.23 6.57 5.61
CA SER A 99 7.46 7.92 6.16
C SER A 99 6.33 8.93 5.90
N HIS A 100 5.23 8.52 5.25
CA HIS A 100 4.08 9.41 5.01
C HIS A 100 3.41 9.84 6.33
N GLY A 101 2.57 10.88 6.27
CA GLY A 101 1.88 11.42 7.45
C GLY A 101 2.83 12.07 8.45
N GLY A 102 3.90 12.70 7.97
CA GLY A 102 4.92 13.32 8.83
C GLY A 102 5.72 12.32 9.69
N ALA A 103 5.64 11.02 9.41
CA ALA A 103 6.23 9.96 10.22
C ALA A 103 5.80 10.00 11.70
N THR A 104 4.55 10.37 11.97
CA THR A 104 3.93 10.26 13.30
C THR A 104 2.72 9.34 13.25
N ALA A 105 2.34 8.75 14.40
CA ALA A 105 1.15 7.91 14.49
C ALA A 105 -0.12 8.71 14.11
N ASP A 106 -0.27 9.91 14.69
CA ASP A 106 -1.41 10.80 14.43
C ASP A 106 -1.47 11.26 12.97
N GLY A 107 -0.33 11.62 12.38
CA GLY A 107 -0.30 12.06 10.99
C GLY A 107 -0.61 10.94 10.00
N GLN A 108 -0.23 9.68 10.31
CA GLN A 108 -0.66 8.53 9.52
C GLN A 108 -2.14 8.21 9.69
N ARG A 109 -2.69 8.31 10.91
CA ARG A 109 -4.13 8.16 11.17
C ARG A 109 -4.93 9.22 10.40
N ALA A 110 -4.59 10.50 10.54
CA ALA A 110 -5.24 11.59 9.83
C ALA A 110 -5.15 11.40 8.30
N MET A 111 -4.02 10.88 7.80
CA MET A 111 -3.90 10.55 6.37
C MET A 111 -4.91 9.47 5.95
N LEU A 112 -5.13 8.42 6.73
CA LEU A 112 -6.16 7.42 6.42
C LEU A 112 -7.57 8.04 6.42
N GLU A 113 -7.88 8.89 7.40
CA GLU A 113 -9.17 9.57 7.52
C GLU A 113 -9.46 10.45 6.30
N THR A 114 -8.47 11.24 5.83
CA THR A 114 -8.62 12.06 4.60
C THR A 114 -8.90 11.25 3.35
N LEU A 115 -8.60 9.95 3.39
CA LEU A 115 -8.81 8.99 2.29
C LEU A 115 -10.11 8.19 2.48
N GLY A 116 -10.95 8.55 3.46
CA GLY A 116 -12.21 7.90 3.80
C GLY A 116 -12.05 6.61 4.60
N MET A 117 -10.84 6.29 5.05
CA MET A 117 -10.55 5.10 5.84
C MET A 117 -10.63 5.41 7.33
N THR A 118 -11.85 5.38 7.87
CA THR A 118 -12.14 5.45 9.31
C THR A 118 -12.51 4.08 9.86
N GLU A 119 -12.47 3.91 11.18
CA GLU A 119 -12.87 2.65 11.82
C GLU A 119 -14.32 2.28 11.48
N ASP A 120 -15.22 3.26 11.52
CA ASP A 120 -16.62 3.09 11.12
C ASP A 120 -16.75 2.68 9.64
N ALA A 121 -16.03 3.37 8.75
CA ALA A 121 -16.11 3.09 7.32
C ALA A 121 -15.55 1.71 6.95
N LEU A 122 -14.54 1.23 7.68
CA LEU A 122 -13.92 -0.07 7.46
C LEU A 122 -14.56 -1.19 8.27
N GLY A 123 -15.29 -0.84 9.34
CA GLY A 123 -15.83 -1.78 10.31
C GLY A 123 -14.75 -2.50 11.12
N ALA A 124 -13.56 -1.93 11.27
CA ALA A 124 -12.42 -2.52 11.98
C ALA A 124 -11.55 -1.46 12.67
N GLU A 125 -10.94 -1.84 13.80
CA GLU A 125 -10.00 -1.00 14.54
C GLU A 125 -8.81 -0.58 13.66
N ILE A 126 -8.38 0.67 13.78
CA ILE A 126 -7.15 1.19 13.17
C ILE A 126 -6.12 1.35 14.28
N ARG A 127 -5.01 0.61 14.18
CA ARG A 127 -3.87 0.69 15.10
C ARG A 127 -2.72 1.45 14.45
N ALA A 128 -2.54 2.71 14.82
CA ALA A 128 -1.48 3.55 14.30
C ALA A 128 -0.33 3.67 15.31
N THR A 129 0.88 3.35 14.87
CA THR A 129 2.12 3.59 15.61
C THR A 129 3.25 3.95 14.66
N MET A 130 4.32 4.54 15.20
CA MET A 130 5.62 4.67 14.54
C MET A 130 6.68 3.75 15.15
N GLU A 131 6.35 3.06 16.24
CA GLU A 131 7.23 2.05 16.83
C GLU A 131 7.38 0.86 15.89
N THR A 132 8.60 0.36 15.79
CA THR A 132 8.94 -0.78 14.94
C THR A 132 9.68 -1.85 15.72
N VAL A 133 9.53 -3.09 15.26
CA VAL A 133 10.30 -4.25 15.71
C VAL A 133 11.21 -4.69 14.57
N GLU A 134 12.47 -4.99 14.86
CA GLU A 134 13.34 -5.69 13.91
C GLU A 134 12.92 -7.16 13.85
N VAL A 135 12.47 -7.62 12.69
CA VAL A 135 11.88 -8.98 12.53
C VAL A 135 12.78 -9.92 11.74
N ALA A 136 13.71 -9.39 10.95
CA ALA A 136 14.62 -10.17 10.13
C ALA A 136 15.86 -9.35 9.76
N ARG A 137 16.85 -10.02 9.15
CA ARG A 137 18.00 -9.38 8.49
C ARG A 137 18.21 -10.01 7.12
N THR A 138 18.61 -9.22 6.13
CA THR A 138 19.04 -9.76 4.83
C THR A 138 20.35 -10.52 4.96
N ALA A 139 20.73 -11.28 3.92
CA ALA A 139 22.04 -11.94 3.85
C ALA A 139 23.23 -10.95 3.98
N ALA A 140 23.04 -9.70 3.56
CA ALA A 140 24.02 -8.62 3.73
C ALA A 140 23.95 -7.92 5.11
N GLY A 141 23.16 -8.43 6.05
CA GLY A 141 23.04 -7.93 7.42
C GLY A 141 22.13 -6.72 7.61
N MET A 142 21.44 -6.26 6.55
CA MET A 142 20.51 -5.12 6.62
C MET A 142 19.29 -5.50 7.47
N PRO A 143 18.98 -4.78 8.57
CA PRO A 143 17.82 -5.09 9.42
C PRO A 143 16.51 -4.73 8.73
N LEU A 144 15.50 -5.59 8.88
CA LEU A 144 14.14 -5.38 8.41
C LEU A 144 13.23 -5.08 9.58
N TYR A 145 12.49 -3.99 9.46
CA TYR A 145 11.58 -3.50 10.47
C TYR A 145 10.13 -3.75 10.04
N LEU A 146 9.26 -4.00 11.03
CA LEU A 146 7.81 -3.94 10.87
C LEU A 146 7.19 -3.09 11.98
N ASP A 147 6.08 -2.44 11.67
CA ASP A 147 5.15 -1.83 12.63
C ASP A 147 4.93 -2.77 13.81
N ARG A 148 5.03 -2.24 15.04
CA ARG A 148 4.94 -3.06 16.26
C ARG A 148 3.64 -3.87 16.36
N HIS A 149 2.50 -3.33 15.93
CA HIS A 149 1.23 -4.05 15.93
C HIS A 149 1.21 -5.11 14.83
N ALA A 150 1.72 -4.80 13.65
CA ALA A 150 1.82 -5.76 12.56
C ALA A 150 2.77 -6.92 12.88
N ALA A 151 3.88 -6.64 13.55
CA ALA A 151 4.84 -7.65 14.01
C ALA A 151 4.26 -8.55 15.12
N GLY A 152 3.30 -8.03 15.89
CA GLY A 152 2.59 -8.79 16.93
C GLY A 152 1.36 -9.55 16.43
N ALA A 153 0.97 -9.40 15.16
CA ALA A 153 -0.11 -10.16 14.55
C ALA A 153 0.38 -11.51 14.05
N ASP A 154 -0.51 -12.50 13.97
CA ASP A 154 -0.18 -13.81 13.40
C ASP A 154 0.18 -13.71 11.92
N ARG A 155 -0.48 -12.80 11.18
CA ARG A 155 -0.23 -12.53 9.76
C ARG A 155 -0.40 -11.06 9.42
N ILE A 156 0.22 -10.64 8.33
CA ILE A 156 -0.03 -9.34 7.70
C ILE A 156 -0.71 -9.54 6.33
N LEU A 157 -1.61 -8.63 5.96
CA LEU A 157 -2.23 -8.60 4.63
C LEU A 157 -2.01 -7.22 3.97
N PRO A 158 -1.01 -7.08 3.08
CA PRO A 158 -0.82 -5.83 2.33
C PRO A 158 -1.95 -5.63 1.31
N VAL A 159 -2.63 -4.47 1.35
CA VAL A 159 -3.63 -4.07 0.35
C VAL A 159 -3.08 -2.90 -0.47
N ASN A 160 -2.83 -3.13 -1.76
CA ASN A 160 -2.15 -2.16 -2.62
C ASN A 160 -2.56 -2.27 -4.09
N ARG A 161 -2.27 -1.23 -4.88
CA ARG A 161 -2.15 -1.31 -6.33
C ARG A 161 -0.74 -1.73 -6.76
N ILE A 162 -0.65 -2.50 -7.83
CA ILE A 162 0.62 -2.82 -8.50
C ILE A 162 0.78 -1.86 -9.68
N LYS A 163 1.95 -1.23 -9.79
CA LYS A 163 2.29 -0.36 -10.91
C LYS A 163 3.79 -0.32 -11.16
N PRO A 164 4.23 0.06 -12.37
CA PRO A 164 5.61 0.41 -12.62
C PRO A 164 6.11 1.49 -11.64
N HIS A 165 7.31 1.27 -11.11
CA HIS A 165 8.07 2.23 -10.32
C HIS A 165 8.64 3.32 -11.22
N THR A 166 8.67 4.54 -10.73
CA THR A 166 9.13 5.70 -11.51
C THR A 166 10.66 5.84 -11.54
N CYS A 167 11.37 5.31 -10.54
CA CYS A 167 12.82 5.48 -10.44
C CYS A 167 13.66 4.25 -10.84
N PHE A 168 13.10 3.03 -10.90
CA PHE A 168 13.87 1.83 -11.23
C PHE A 168 13.03 0.83 -12.03
N LYS A 169 13.72 -0.10 -12.69
CA LYS A 169 13.16 -1.27 -13.36
C LYS A 169 13.67 -2.55 -12.72
N GLY A 170 12.80 -3.52 -12.54
CA GLY A 170 13.13 -4.77 -11.86
C GLY A 170 12.06 -5.84 -12.04
N PRO A 171 12.36 -7.09 -11.62
CA PRO A 171 11.39 -8.19 -11.67
C PRO A 171 10.17 -7.93 -10.79
N ILE A 172 10.34 -7.14 -9.71
CA ILE A 172 9.25 -6.65 -8.86
C ILE A 172 9.48 -5.15 -8.65
N GLU A 173 8.44 -4.35 -8.90
CA GLU A 173 8.47 -2.89 -8.81
C GLU A 173 7.63 -2.38 -7.62
N SER A 174 6.65 -1.49 -7.84
CA SER A 174 5.74 -1.09 -6.75
C SER A 174 4.73 -2.21 -6.45
N GLY A 175 4.11 -2.16 -5.27
CA GLY A 175 3.02 -3.06 -4.91
C GLY A 175 3.27 -3.71 -3.55
N LEU A 176 2.91 -4.98 -3.44
CA LEU A 176 2.89 -5.74 -2.19
C LEU A 176 4.29 -5.79 -1.55
N THR A 177 5.32 -6.18 -2.31
CA THR A 177 6.70 -6.26 -1.84
C THR A 177 7.21 -4.96 -1.24
N LYS A 178 7.05 -3.85 -1.96
CA LYS A 178 7.46 -2.53 -1.46
C LYS A 178 6.66 -2.14 -0.22
N MET A 179 5.37 -2.44 -0.17
CA MET A 179 4.54 -2.16 1.00
C MET A 179 4.96 -2.98 2.22
N SER A 180 5.30 -4.26 2.05
CA SER A 180 5.78 -5.11 3.13
C SER A 180 7.07 -4.58 3.76
N VAL A 181 8.07 -4.18 2.95
CA VAL A 181 9.39 -3.75 3.47
C VAL A 181 9.46 -2.26 3.81
N VAL A 182 8.79 -1.39 3.06
CA VAL A 182 8.79 0.07 3.28
C VAL A 182 7.56 0.53 4.04
N GLY A 183 6.39 0.07 3.60
CA GLY A 183 5.10 0.52 4.13
C GLY A 183 4.92 0.15 5.59
N PHE A 184 4.97 -1.16 5.88
CA PHE A 184 4.95 -1.67 7.25
C PHE A 184 6.26 -1.39 7.99
N GLY A 185 7.38 -1.19 7.30
CA GLY A 185 8.66 -0.83 7.94
C GLY A 185 8.74 0.58 8.53
N LYS A 186 7.66 1.38 8.41
CA LYS A 186 7.55 2.74 8.96
C LYS A 186 8.71 3.64 8.56
N GLN A 187 9.00 4.66 9.36
CA GLN A 187 10.08 5.59 9.09
C GLN A 187 11.46 4.90 9.02
N PRO A 188 11.82 3.95 9.91
CA PRO A 188 13.14 3.29 9.85
C PRO A 188 13.34 2.47 8.58
N GLY A 189 12.37 1.62 8.21
CA GLY A 189 12.41 0.84 6.98
C GLY A 189 12.40 1.73 5.73
N ALA A 190 11.60 2.81 5.74
CA ALA A 190 11.63 3.78 4.66
C ALA A 190 12.99 4.47 4.54
N ALA A 191 13.57 4.97 5.62
CA ALA A 191 14.86 5.65 5.60
C ALA A 191 15.97 4.72 5.08
N GLN A 192 16.03 3.49 5.57
CA GLN A 192 17.04 2.51 5.18
C GLN A 192 16.94 2.14 3.69
N ILE A 193 15.75 1.84 3.18
CA ILE A 193 15.56 1.47 1.77
C ILE A 193 15.84 2.65 0.84
N HIS A 194 15.59 3.89 1.28
CA HIS A 194 15.81 5.08 0.47
C HIS A 194 17.18 5.74 0.66
N ALA A 195 18.07 5.19 1.49
CA ALA A 195 19.43 5.70 1.72
C ALA A 195 20.42 5.41 0.58
N CYS A 196 19.94 5.07 -0.61
CA CYS A 196 20.77 4.64 -1.75
C CYS A 196 20.16 5.04 -3.10
N GLY A 197 20.94 4.84 -4.17
CA GLY A 197 20.48 5.06 -5.53
C GLY A 197 19.45 4.02 -6.02
N PRO A 198 18.78 4.26 -7.17
CA PRO A 198 17.62 3.46 -7.58
C PRO A 198 17.89 1.97 -7.81
N VAL A 199 19.06 1.60 -8.34
CA VAL A 199 19.44 0.20 -8.59
C VAL A 199 19.59 -0.55 -7.28
N GLU A 200 20.24 0.07 -6.31
CA GLU A 200 20.45 -0.51 -4.99
C GLU A 200 19.14 -0.57 -4.19
N MET A 201 18.28 0.45 -4.30
CA MET A 201 16.95 0.44 -3.70
C MET A 201 16.12 -0.75 -4.17
N ARG A 202 16.14 -1.05 -5.48
CA ARG A 202 15.50 -2.24 -6.04
C ARG A 202 16.02 -3.51 -5.37
N ASN A 203 17.34 -3.67 -5.29
CA ASN A 203 17.96 -4.85 -4.69
C ASN A 203 17.56 -5.00 -3.22
N ARG A 204 17.64 -3.91 -2.43
CA ARG A 204 17.23 -3.92 -1.02
C ARG A 204 15.77 -4.32 -0.81
N ILE A 205 14.86 -3.91 -1.70
CA ILE A 205 13.46 -4.32 -1.64
C ILE A 205 13.31 -5.84 -1.89
N LEU A 206 14.06 -6.38 -2.87
CA LEU A 206 14.03 -7.81 -3.21
C LEU A 206 14.67 -8.66 -2.09
N ASP A 207 15.81 -8.23 -1.57
CA ASP A 207 16.50 -8.92 -0.47
C ASP A 207 15.66 -8.85 0.80
N GLY A 208 15.02 -7.70 1.05
CA GLY A 208 14.15 -7.49 2.20
C GLY A 208 12.96 -8.43 2.20
N ILE A 209 12.26 -8.59 1.07
CA ILE A 209 11.13 -9.53 1.01
C ILE A 209 11.57 -10.99 1.05
N ALA A 210 12.76 -11.30 0.56
CA ALA A 210 13.31 -12.65 0.67
C ALA A 210 13.60 -13.02 2.14
N ALA A 211 14.02 -12.05 2.96
CA ALA A 211 14.27 -12.24 4.38
C ALA A 211 13.02 -12.23 5.28
N LEU A 212 11.90 -11.67 4.82
CA LEU A 212 10.62 -11.63 5.55
C LEU A 212 9.77 -12.92 5.40
N LYS A 213 10.16 -13.84 4.51
CA LYS A 213 9.45 -15.10 4.24
C LYS A 213 9.75 -16.16 5.29
#